data_AF-G5JIP8-F1
#
_entry.id   AF-G5JIP8-F1
#
_cell.length_a   1.000
_cell.length_b   1.000
_cell.length_c   1.000
_cell.angle_alpha   90.00
_cell.angle_beta   90.00
_cell.angle_gamma   90.00
#
_symmetry.space_group_name_H-M   'P 1'
#
loop_
_entity.id
_entity.type
_entity.pdbx_description
1 polymer ?
#
loop_
_entity_poly.entity_id
_entity_poly.type
_entity_poly.pdbx_seq_one_letter_code
_entity_poly.pdbx_strand_id
1 'polypeptide(L)'
;MAKTYLDEWNGVPVYTQFIPYGTRRTGQQLDTGKPIFGVYHDTGNPNSTAQQNADYYCNTYNEDWNSTSSAHFFVDDKECIITVPIDKKHGMFI
;
A
#
# COMPACT_ATOMS: atom_id res chain seq x y z
N MET A 1 3.79 8.08 9.33
CA MET A 1 4.71 7.11 9.98
C MET A 1 6.06 7.22 9.29
N ALA A 2 7.18 6.88 9.93
CA ALA A 2 8.46 6.91 9.21
C ALA A 2 8.57 5.69 8.29
N LYS A 3 8.87 5.91 7.00
CA LYS A 3 9.23 4.83 6.06
C LYS A 3 10.63 4.30 6.37
N THR A 4 10.86 3.03 6.10
CA THR A 4 12.16 2.35 6.26
C THR A 4 12.70 1.97 4.89
N TYR A 5 13.96 2.30 4.61
CA TYR A 5 14.60 1.90 3.35
C TYR A 5 14.68 0.38 3.26
N LEU A 6 14.25 -0.16 2.13
CA LEU A 6 14.28 -1.58 1.84
C LEU A 6 15.44 -1.92 0.90
N ASP A 7 15.43 -1.34 -0.30
CA ASP A 7 16.37 -1.64 -1.37
C ASP A 7 16.25 -0.61 -2.51
N GLU A 8 17.01 -0.77 -3.59
CA GLU A 8 16.85 -0.04 -4.84
C GLU A 8 16.47 -1.01 -5.97
N TRP A 9 15.34 -0.77 -6.64
CA TRP A 9 14.87 -1.59 -7.74
C TRP A 9 14.95 -0.82 -9.05
N ASN A 10 15.84 -1.26 -9.94
CA ASN A 10 16.03 -0.64 -11.26
C ASN A 10 16.25 0.89 -11.18
N GLY A 11 17.06 1.34 -10.21
CA GLY A 11 17.35 2.76 -9.98
C GLY A 11 16.28 3.52 -9.20
N VAL A 12 15.21 2.87 -8.74
CA VAL A 12 14.16 3.48 -7.91
C VAL A 12 14.35 3.04 -6.46
N PRO A 13 14.53 3.97 -5.51
CA PRO A 13 14.61 3.62 -4.10
C PRO A 13 13.26 3.11 -3.59
N VAL A 14 13.30 2.01 -2.86
CA VAL A 14 12.13 1.30 -2.35
C VAL A 14 12.14 1.32 -0.83
N TYR A 15 10.99 1.61 -0.26
CA TYR A 15 10.77 1.71 1.17
C TYR A 15 9.60 0.86 1.62
N THR A 16 9.60 0.48 2.90
CA THR A 16 8.43 -0.07 3.57
C THR A 16 7.85 0.95 4.54
N GLN A 17 6.54 1.18 4.47
CA GLN A 17 5.77 1.90 5.47
C GLN A 17 4.48 1.11 5.72
N PHE A 18 4.59 0.03 6.49
CA PHE A 18 3.42 -0.83 6.70
C PHE A 18 2.33 -0.10 7.48
N ILE A 19 1.14 -0.09 6.90
CA ILE A 19 -0.03 0.50 7.55
C ILE A 19 -0.40 -0.32 8.80
N PRO A 20 -0.91 0.32 9.86
CA PRO A 20 -1.37 -0.40 11.05
C PRO A 20 -2.47 -1.42 10.71
N TYR A 21 -2.65 -2.41 11.57
CA TYR A 21 -3.76 -3.35 11.41
C TYR A 21 -5.10 -2.65 11.63
N GLY A 22 -6.05 -2.88 10.73
CA GLY A 22 -7.37 -2.26 10.72
C GLY A 22 -8.14 -2.69 9.48
N THR A 23 -9.18 -1.96 9.10
CA THR A 23 -9.99 -2.29 7.92
C THR A 23 -9.19 -2.22 6.61
N ARG A 24 -8.18 -1.33 6.52
CA ARG A 24 -7.27 -1.25 5.36
C ARG A 24 -6.19 -2.35 5.35
N ARG A 25 -5.90 -2.99 6.47
CA ARG A 25 -4.96 -4.12 6.58
C ARG A 25 -5.46 -5.10 7.60
N THR A 26 -6.24 -6.06 7.14
CA THR A 26 -6.83 -7.10 7.99
C THR A 26 -5.78 -8.08 8.53
N GLY A 27 -4.65 -8.19 7.84
CA GLY A 27 -3.61 -9.18 8.16
C GLY A 27 -3.90 -10.58 7.62
N GLN A 28 -5.00 -10.76 6.89
CA GLN A 28 -5.36 -12.01 6.24
C GLN A 28 -4.31 -12.38 5.17
N GLN A 29 -3.95 -13.66 5.09
CA GLN A 29 -3.07 -14.17 4.04
C GLN A 29 -3.80 -14.19 2.68
N LEU A 30 -3.03 -14.13 1.59
CA LEU A 30 -3.57 -14.47 0.28
C LEU A 30 -4.07 -15.91 0.27
N ASP A 31 -5.20 -16.19 -0.39
CA ASP A 31 -5.80 -17.53 -0.42
C ASP A 31 -4.87 -18.57 -1.09
N THR A 32 -4.08 -18.10 -2.05
CA THR A 32 -3.06 -18.89 -2.77
C THR A 32 -1.72 -18.96 -2.05
N GLY A 33 -1.55 -18.24 -0.93
CA GLY A 33 -0.28 -18.08 -0.22
C GLY A 33 0.80 -17.27 -0.95
N LYS A 34 0.59 -16.94 -2.24
CA LYS A 34 1.50 -16.15 -3.07
C LYS A 34 0.74 -15.31 -4.10
N PRO A 35 1.26 -14.14 -4.50
CA PRO A 35 0.69 -13.37 -5.61
C PRO A 35 0.62 -14.21 -6.89
N ILE A 36 -0.52 -14.14 -7.58
CA ILE A 36 -0.74 -14.82 -8.88
C ILE A 36 -1.01 -13.84 -10.02
N PHE A 37 -1.36 -12.59 -9.71
CA PHE A 37 -1.51 -11.48 -10.65
C PHE A 37 -1.13 -10.18 -9.94
N GLY A 38 -0.83 -9.15 -10.72
CA GLY A 38 -0.63 -7.78 -10.26
C GLY A 38 -1.67 -6.88 -10.89
N VAL A 39 -2.15 -5.88 -10.14
CA VAL A 39 -3.08 -4.87 -10.64
C VAL A 39 -2.42 -3.50 -10.50
N TYR A 40 -2.49 -2.71 -11.56
CA TYR A 40 -1.95 -1.36 -11.61
C TYR A 40 -3.11 -0.36 -11.58
N HIS A 41 -3.04 0.59 -10.66
CA HIS A 41 -4.01 1.66 -10.50
C HIS A 41 -3.28 3.00 -10.57
N ASP A 42 -3.98 4.04 -11.04
CA ASP A 42 -3.60 5.42 -10.80
C ASP A 42 -4.34 5.96 -9.56
N THR A 43 -3.80 6.98 -8.91
CA THR A 43 -4.38 7.52 -7.67
C THR A 43 -5.63 8.35 -7.93
N GLY A 44 -5.90 8.78 -9.17
CA GLY A 44 -6.93 9.77 -9.49
C GLY A 44 -6.77 11.11 -8.76
N ASN A 45 -5.61 11.35 -8.11
CA ASN A 45 -5.37 12.50 -7.24
C ASN A 45 -4.14 13.29 -7.73
N PRO A 46 -4.36 14.31 -8.60
CA PRO A 46 -3.29 15.11 -9.17
C PRO A 46 -2.40 15.75 -8.09
N ASN A 47 -1.08 15.73 -8.32
CA ASN A 47 -0.05 16.27 -7.43
C ASN A 47 0.15 15.52 -6.10
N SER A 48 -0.53 14.38 -5.88
CA SER A 48 -0.24 13.53 -4.72
C SER A 48 1.07 12.75 -4.91
N THR A 49 1.88 12.65 -3.86
CA THR A 49 3.11 11.84 -3.85
C THR A 49 2.86 10.44 -3.30
N ALA A 50 3.80 9.51 -3.52
CA ALA A 50 3.76 8.19 -2.92
C ALA A 50 3.69 8.27 -1.39
N GLN A 51 4.48 9.16 -0.79
CA GLN A 51 4.50 9.39 0.66
C GLN A 51 3.14 9.91 1.18
N GLN A 52 2.52 10.86 0.49
CA GLN A 52 1.22 11.41 0.90
C GLN A 52 0.12 10.33 0.88
N ASN A 53 0.11 9.47 -0.13
CA ASN A 53 -0.84 8.36 -0.21
C ASN A 53 -0.58 7.29 0.86
N ALA A 54 0.70 6.97 1.13
CA ALA A 54 1.07 6.07 2.21
C ALA A 54 0.65 6.62 3.59
N ASP A 55 0.88 7.91 3.83
CA ASP A 55 0.46 8.59 5.07
C ASP A 55 -1.06 8.65 5.19
N TYR A 56 -1.78 8.92 4.09
CA TYR A 56 -3.25 8.85 4.08
C TYR A 56 -3.75 7.48 4.54
N TYR A 57 -3.21 6.38 4.00
CA TYR A 57 -3.59 5.03 4.45
C TYR A 57 -3.18 4.74 5.90
N CYS A 58 -2.04 5.24 6.37
CA CYS A 58 -1.67 5.13 7.79
C CYS A 58 -2.65 5.88 8.70
N ASN A 59 -3.11 7.06 8.29
CA ASN A 59 -3.99 7.91 9.10
C ASN A 59 -5.46 7.46 9.06
N THR A 60 -5.85 6.74 8.01
CA THR A 60 -7.22 6.23 7.78
C THR A 60 -7.29 4.70 7.85
N TYR A 61 -6.36 4.06 8.55
CA TYR A 61 -6.20 2.60 8.56
C TYR A 61 -7.43 1.82 9.04
N ASN A 62 -8.34 2.46 9.76
CA ASN A 62 -9.50 1.86 10.42
C ASN A 62 -10.80 2.64 10.16
N GLU A 63 -11.15 2.82 8.88
CA GLU A 63 -12.43 3.39 8.45
C GLU A 63 -13.51 2.32 8.26
N ASP A 64 -14.76 2.73 8.05
CA ASP A 64 -15.88 1.83 7.77
C ASP A 64 -15.58 0.91 6.57
N TRP A 65 -16.03 -0.34 6.64
CA TRP A 65 -15.76 -1.35 5.62
C TRP A 65 -16.31 -0.95 4.24
N ASN A 66 -17.39 -0.18 4.19
CA ASN A 66 -18.00 0.28 2.94
C ASN A 66 -17.27 1.46 2.30
N SER A 67 -16.27 2.02 2.97
CA SER A 67 -15.48 3.16 2.49
C SER A 67 -13.98 2.89 2.53
N THR A 68 -13.56 1.64 2.75
CA THR A 68 -12.15 1.28 2.93
C THR A 68 -11.57 0.74 1.63
N SER A 69 -10.33 1.13 1.33
CA SER A 69 -9.54 0.54 0.25
C SER A 69 -8.07 0.50 0.65
N SER A 70 -7.30 -0.43 0.10
CA SER A 70 -5.85 -0.34 0.20
C SER A 70 -5.17 -0.99 -0.99
N ALA A 71 -3.88 -0.70 -1.12
CA ALA A 71 -3.00 -1.16 -2.17
C ALA A 71 -1.69 -1.64 -1.53
N HIS A 72 -0.94 -2.48 -2.26
CA HIS A 72 0.33 -3.00 -1.76
C HIS A 72 1.44 -1.97 -1.75
N PHE A 73 1.45 -1.08 -2.74
CA PHE A 73 2.51 -0.11 -2.92
C PHE A 73 2.00 1.15 -3.62
N PHE A 74 2.72 2.25 -3.41
CA PHE A 74 2.58 3.49 -4.17
C PHE A 74 3.91 3.82 -4.85
N VAL A 75 3.85 4.34 -6.07
CA VAL A 75 5.03 4.76 -6.85
C VAL A 75 4.78 6.16 -7.37
N ASP A 76 5.80 7.01 -7.29
CA ASP A 76 5.84 8.32 -7.93
C ASP A 76 7.15 8.52 -8.71
N ASP A 77 7.46 9.77 -9.09
CA ASP A 77 8.67 10.13 -9.83
C ASP A 77 9.99 9.96 -9.04
N LYS A 78 9.91 9.62 -7.74
CA LYS A 78 11.07 9.60 -6.84
C LYS A 78 11.28 8.25 -6.17
N GLU A 79 10.21 7.56 -5.82
CA GLU A 79 10.31 6.38 -4.95
C GLU A 79 9.15 5.41 -5.08
N CYS A 80 9.34 4.23 -4.49
CA CYS A 80 8.30 3.23 -4.26
C CYS A 80 8.14 3.00 -2.75
N ILE A 81 6.90 3.00 -2.25
CA ILE A 81 6.59 2.74 -0.85
C ILE A 81 5.61 1.57 -0.75
N ILE A 82 6.05 0.48 -0.12
CA ILE A 82 5.24 -0.71 0.17
C ILE A 82 4.48 -0.48 1.48
N THR A 83 3.15 -0.50 1.39
CA THR A 83 2.22 -0.22 2.51
C THR A 83 1.55 -1.47 3.04
N VAL A 84 1.39 -2.52 2.22
CA VAL A 84 0.89 -3.85 2.63
C VAL A 84 1.84 -4.92 2.08
N PRO A 85 2.32 -5.86 2.93
CA PRO A 85 3.14 -6.98 2.47
C PRO A 85 2.47 -7.76 1.32
N ILE A 86 3.25 -8.18 0.33
CA ILE A 86 2.76 -8.83 -0.88
C ILE A 86 2.12 -10.21 -0.64
N ASP A 87 2.37 -10.83 0.51
CA ASP A 87 1.81 -12.11 0.93
C ASP A 87 0.49 -11.98 1.71
N LYS A 88 0.00 -10.75 1.91
CA LYS A 88 -1.23 -10.44 2.65
C LYS A 88 -2.28 -9.81 1.75
N LYS A 89 -3.56 -10.06 2.03
CA LYS A 89 -4.65 -9.35 1.36
C LYS A 89 -4.66 -7.87 1.75
N HIS A 90 -4.91 -7.02 0.77
CA HIS A 90 -5.32 -5.63 0.98
C HIS A 90 -6.84 -5.57 1.20
N GLY A 91 -7.33 -4.47 1.79
CA GLY A 91 -8.76 -4.21 1.99
C GLY A 91 -9.48 -4.16 0.64
N MET A 92 -10.62 -4.86 0.55
CA MET A 92 -11.36 -5.11 -0.69
C MET A 92 -12.21 -3.90 -1.09
N PHE A 93 -12.18 -3.58 -2.39
CA PHE A 93 -13.12 -2.69 -3.06
C PHE A 93 -14.41 -3.47 -3.33
N ILE A 94 -15.56 -3.01 -2.84
CA ILE A 94 -16.89 -3.32 -3.41
C ILE A 94 -17.63 -2.01 -3.66
#